data_AF-A0A8S4GNJ8-F1
#
_entry.id   AF-A0A8S4GNJ8-F1
#
_cell.length_a   1.000
_cell.length_b   1.000
_cell.length_c   1.000
_cell.angle_alpha   90.00
_cell.angle_beta   90.00
_cell.angle_gamma   90.00
#
_symmetry.space_group_name_H-M   'P 1'
#
loop_
_entity.id
_entity.type
_entity.pdbx_description
1 polymer ?
#
loop_
_entity_poly.entity_id
_entity_poly.type
_entity_poly.pdbx_seq_one_letter_code
_entity_poly.pdbx_strand_id
1 'polypeptide(L)'
;MTAAKNKYSLFRVQEERNIARREQELKDADVNKYYTVQKAMESGMRNMEKDRDRRKLREAREREFEAEVLQSVYEAQRMAELRAKQAEDRERLAGALAERQRARECKVREVQQLRLESEELRWLQEKIRTAQMAHDRQVQLQEAQVLRGREEEYSRVQDEAMAERLAGELAREEEEKRVRHEVMLQARRVLEEQMEERREAQRLAREEFERERALVDEIARSVEAEEAAEGEAKRRKQEEAREYIRRFLLEQEKLRAEREERERAEEEEILRYAAMVRAREAEEEERRNQKQAAADRVYEEQKARMEGEMARREEEERLINLMREEEESERHRLAEEADAARREAMKREMLEANEYQRALRIKRLQQEKEEEEEFRRKMLEKFAEDERIEQLNAQRRRQKQLEHRREVERLVALRRELYERAVALEEEDRAAEQARDARKQALIEEERRRLLREAAHLKDFFPKGVLQQLEDLQLVSDAAAGKA
;
A
#
# COMPACT_ATOMS: atom_id res chain seq x y z
N MET A 1 15.52 15.18 166.78
CA MET A 1 15.82 15.31 165.33
C MET A 1 15.33 14.08 164.54
N THR A 2 14.02 13.89 164.38
CA THR A 2 13.45 12.73 163.64
C THR A 2 12.65 13.11 162.38
N ALA A 3 12.15 14.34 162.28
CA ALA A 3 11.18 14.73 161.23
C ALA A 3 11.77 14.97 159.83
N ALA A 4 13.06 15.30 159.70
CA ALA A 4 13.67 15.55 158.39
C ALA A 4 13.77 14.28 157.52
N LYS A 5 13.58 13.09 158.12
CA LYS A 5 13.76 11.81 157.43
C LYS A 5 12.60 11.41 156.50
N ASN A 6 11.40 12.02 156.56
CA ASN A 6 10.25 11.55 155.76
C ASN A 6 9.93 12.33 154.47
N LYS A 7 10.17 13.64 154.36
CA LYS A 7 9.88 14.39 153.10
C LYS A 7 10.84 14.02 151.96
N TYR A 8 12.03 13.60 152.34
CA TYR A 8 13.02 13.10 151.40
C TYR A 8 12.64 11.75 150.77
N SER A 9 11.58 11.06 151.22
CA SER A 9 11.21 9.75 150.64
C SER A 9 10.38 9.87 149.36
N LEU A 10 9.37 10.75 149.29
CA LEU A 10 8.45 10.79 148.14
C LEU A 10 9.08 11.39 146.87
N PHE A 11 9.91 12.42 147.04
CA PHE A 11 10.69 13.01 145.95
C PHE A 11 11.76 12.04 145.44
N ARG A 12 12.45 11.34 146.35
CA ARG A 12 13.35 10.23 145.98
C ARG A 12 12.63 9.12 145.24
N VAL A 13 11.44 8.72 145.68
CA VAL A 13 10.64 7.67 145.01
C VAL A 13 10.26 8.06 143.57
N GLN A 14 10.02 9.35 143.29
CA GLN A 14 9.71 9.81 141.94
C GLN A 14 10.95 10.01 141.06
N GLU A 15 12.07 10.50 141.62
CA GLU A 15 13.36 10.49 140.94
C GLU A 15 13.82 9.07 140.64
N GLU A 16 13.68 8.15 141.59
CA GLU A 16 13.95 6.73 141.44
C GLU A 16 13.12 6.12 140.30
N ARG A 17 11.84 6.49 140.14
CA ARG A 17 11.00 6.06 139.01
C ARG A 17 11.43 6.65 137.66
N ASN A 18 11.80 7.92 137.61
CA ASN A 18 12.25 8.56 136.36
C ASN A 18 13.65 8.08 135.96
N ILE A 19 14.54 7.85 136.93
CA ILE A 19 15.83 7.20 136.73
C ILE A 19 15.56 5.78 136.21
N ALA A 20 14.68 5.01 136.84
CA ALA A 20 14.32 3.68 136.37
C ALA A 20 13.72 3.66 134.95
N ARG A 21 12.90 4.64 134.57
CA ARG A 21 12.35 4.75 133.19
C ARG A 21 13.43 5.11 132.17
N ARG A 22 14.32 6.07 132.48
CA ARG A 22 15.46 6.39 131.61
C ARG A 22 16.42 5.21 131.49
N GLU A 23 16.62 4.48 132.57
CA GLU A 23 17.38 3.23 132.57
C GLU A 23 16.70 2.17 131.69
N GLN A 24 15.38 2.07 131.68
CA GLN A 24 14.63 1.18 130.77
C GLN A 24 14.72 1.64 129.31
N GLU A 25 14.51 2.93 129.02
CA GLU A 25 14.61 3.48 127.66
C GLU A 25 16.04 3.36 127.10
N LEU A 26 17.07 3.52 127.94
CA LEU A 26 18.46 3.26 127.56
C LEU A 26 18.69 1.78 127.24
N LYS A 27 18.15 0.87 128.07
CA LYS A 27 18.20 -0.58 127.80
C LYS A 27 17.49 -0.93 126.49
N ASP A 28 16.29 -0.39 126.24
CA ASP A 28 15.53 -0.64 125.01
C ASP A 28 16.20 -0.01 123.77
N ALA A 29 16.79 1.18 123.90
CA ALA A 29 17.55 1.81 122.84
C ALA A 29 18.81 1.00 122.49
N ASP A 30 19.50 0.44 123.48
CA ASP A 30 20.68 -0.40 123.26
C ASP A 30 20.30 -1.75 122.63
N VAL A 31 19.18 -2.35 123.05
CA VAL A 31 18.62 -3.55 122.40
C VAL A 31 18.22 -3.25 120.94
N ASN A 32 17.55 -2.13 120.66
CA ASN A 32 17.19 -1.73 119.30
C ASN A 32 18.41 -1.40 118.43
N LYS A 33 19.44 -0.76 118.98
CA LYS A 33 20.71 -0.56 118.28
C LYS A 33 21.37 -1.90 117.93
N TYR A 34 21.36 -2.84 118.87
CA TYR A 34 21.89 -4.19 118.61
C TYR A 34 21.15 -4.88 117.46
N TYR A 35 19.82 -4.90 117.48
CA TYR A 35 19.03 -5.52 116.42
C TYR A 35 19.10 -4.78 115.07
N THR A 36 19.21 -3.45 115.05
CA THR A 36 19.39 -2.70 113.79
C THR A 36 20.75 -2.98 113.15
N VAL A 37 21.82 -3.05 113.97
CA VAL A 37 23.15 -3.47 113.52
C VAL A 37 23.12 -4.91 113.02
N GLN A 38 22.47 -5.83 113.76
CA GLN A 38 22.34 -7.22 113.35
C GLN A 38 21.57 -7.35 112.01
N LYS A 39 20.45 -6.66 111.84
CA LYS A 39 19.67 -6.68 110.59
C LYS A 39 20.44 -6.08 109.41
N ALA A 40 21.24 -5.03 109.64
CA ALA A 40 22.12 -4.45 108.63
C ALA A 40 23.24 -5.43 108.23
N MET A 41 23.82 -6.14 109.21
CA MET A 41 24.79 -7.22 108.94
C MET A 41 24.17 -8.37 108.14
N GLU A 42 22.97 -8.84 108.51
CA GLU A 42 22.26 -9.90 107.78
C GLU A 42 21.93 -9.50 106.33
N SER A 43 21.50 -8.26 106.11
CA SER A 43 21.29 -7.71 104.76
C SER A 43 22.60 -7.63 103.97
N GLY A 44 23.68 -7.18 104.62
CA GLY A 44 25.04 -7.17 104.06
C GLY A 44 25.49 -8.56 103.63
N MET A 45 25.30 -9.58 104.48
CA MET A 45 25.64 -10.97 104.18
C MET A 45 24.84 -11.52 102.99
N ARG A 46 23.53 -11.25 102.92
CA ARG A 46 22.69 -11.64 101.77
C ARG A 46 23.11 -10.98 100.46
N ASN A 47 23.54 -9.72 100.52
CA ASN A 47 24.05 -9.02 99.35
C ASN A 47 25.44 -9.53 98.94
N MET A 48 26.31 -9.87 99.89
CA MET A 48 27.60 -10.53 99.59
C MET A 48 27.40 -11.89 98.90
N GLU A 49 26.41 -12.67 99.31
CA GLU A 49 26.06 -13.93 98.66
C GLU A 49 25.57 -13.72 97.22
N LYS A 50 24.65 -12.76 97.01
CA LYS A 50 24.20 -12.37 95.66
C LYS A 50 25.32 -11.85 94.77
N ASP A 51 26.24 -11.06 95.32
CA ASP A 51 27.38 -10.54 94.58
C ASP A 51 28.37 -11.64 94.23
N ARG A 52 28.55 -12.64 95.11
CA ARG A 52 29.33 -13.84 94.82
C ARG A 52 28.71 -14.63 93.67
N ASP A 53 27.40 -14.81 93.65
CA ASP A 53 26.71 -15.52 92.57
C ASP A 53 26.72 -14.73 91.25
N ARG A 54 26.59 -13.40 91.30
CA ARG A 54 26.76 -12.51 90.14
C ARG A 54 28.18 -12.54 89.58
N ARG A 55 29.20 -12.69 90.42
CA ARG A 55 30.60 -12.87 89.97
C ARG A 55 30.75 -14.22 89.27
N LYS A 56 30.29 -15.31 89.89
CA LYS A 56 30.30 -16.64 89.26
C LYS A 56 29.59 -16.67 87.91
N LEU A 57 28.42 -16.01 87.80
CA LEU A 57 27.68 -15.93 86.55
C LEU A 57 28.41 -15.11 85.47
N ARG A 58 29.08 -14.02 85.86
CA ARG A 58 29.91 -13.24 84.93
C ARG A 58 31.09 -14.05 84.43
N GLU A 59 31.81 -14.72 85.32
CA GLU A 59 32.91 -15.60 84.94
C GLU A 59 32.43 -16.76 84.05
N ALA A 60 31.26 -17.34 84.32
CA ALA A 60 30.68 -18.38 83.47
C ALA A 60 30.37 -17.85 82.05
N ARG A 61 29.76 -16.66 81.96
CA ARG A 61 29.47 -16.01 80.67
C ARG A 61 30.74 -15.62 79.90
N GLU A 62 31.77 -15.15 80.59
CA GLU A 62 33.07 -14.85 79.97
C GLU A 62 33.71 -16.12 79.41
N ARG A 63 33.66 -17.24 80.15
CA ARG A 63 34.14 -18.55 79.66
C ARG A 63 33.32 -19.07 78.48
N GLU A 64 32.00 -18.91 78.51
CA GLU A 64 31.11 -19.28 77.39
C GLU A 64 31.44 -18.45 76.15
N PHE A 65 31.59 -17.13 76.30
CA PHE A 65 31.97 -16.25 75.19
C PHE A 65 33.35 -16.59 74.62
N GLU A 66 34.35 -16.85 75.47
CA GLU A 66 35.67 -17.32 75.03
C GLU A 66 35.57 -18.64 74.25
N ALA A 67 34.75 -19.59 74.71
CA ALA A 67 34.52 -20.84 74.02
C ALA A 67 33.82 -20.64 72.67
N GLU A 68 32.81 -19.77 72.58
CA GLU A 68 32.12 -19.42 71.33
C GLU A 68 33.07 -18.75 70.33
N VAL A 69 33.91 -17.81 70.79
CA VAL A 69 34.92 -17.16 69.95
C VAL A 69 35.91 -18.20 69.42
N LEU A 70 36.44 -19.07 70.27
CA LEU A 70 37.35 -20.15 69.86
C LEU A 70 36.69 -21.11 68.85
N GLN A 71 35.43 -21.48 69.08
CA GLN A 71 34.66 -22.31 68.14
C GLN A 71 34.48 -21.61 66.79
N SER A 72 34.12 -20.32 66.79
CA SER A 72 33.95 -19.54 65.56
C SER A 72 35.23 -19.44 64.73
N VAL A 73 36.39 -19.28 65.41
CA VAL A 73 37.70 -19.25 64.75
C VAL A 73 38.04 -20.62 64.17
N TYR A 74 37.80 -21.69 64.93
CA TYR A 74 38.02 -23.05 64.45
C TYR A 74 37.13 -23.40 63.25
N GLU A 75 35.85 -23.04 63.30
CA GLU A 75 34.91 -23.21 62.19
C GLU A 75 35.33 -22.38 60.97
N ALA A 76 35.76 -21.13 61.17
CA ALA A 76 36.25 -20.28 60.09
C ALA A 76 37.51 -20.88 59.42
N GLN A 77 38.45 -21.42 60.21
CA GLN A 77 39.63 -22.13 59.70
C GLN A 77 39.21 -23.37 58.91
N ARG A 78 38.34 -24.22 59.46
CA ARG A 78 37.82 -25.41 58.77
C ARG A 78 37.10 -25.05 57.47
N MET A 79 36.32 -23.97 57.47
CA MET A 79 35.63 -23.49 56.27
C MET A 79 36.61 -22.92 55.23
N ALA A 80 37.67 -22.25 55.67
CA ALA A 80 38.74 -21.77 54.78
C ALA A 80 39.49 -22.95 54.13
N GLU A 81 39.82 -23.99 54.89
CA GLU A 81 40.43 -25.22 54.35
C GLU A 81 39.52 -25.94 53.36
N LEU A 82 38.22 -26.05 53.65
CA LEU A 82 37.24 -26.62 52.73
C LEU A 82 37.14 -25.79 51.44
N ARG A 83 37.13 -24.46 51.54
CA ARG A 83 37.13 -23.56 50.39
C ARG A 83 38.40 -23.69 49.56
N ALA A 84 39.57 -23.83 50.20
CA ALA A 84 40.84 -24.04 49.52
C ALA A 84 40.84 -25.36 48.73
N LYS A 85 40.39 -26.46 49.35
CA LYS A 85 40.22 -27.76 48.68
C LYS A 85 39.24 -27.66 47.50
N GLN A 86 38.11 -26.99 47.68
CA GLN A 86 37.16 -26.76 46.58
C GLN A 86 37.74 -25.92 45.44
N ALA A 87 38.59 -24.92 45.75
CA ALA A 87 39.27 -24.13 44.73
C ALA A 87 40.28 -24.99 43.95
N GLU A 88 41.07 -25.80 44.64
CA GLU A 88 42.01 -26.73 44.03
C GLU A 88 41.31 -27.76 43.13
N ASP A 89 40.20 -28.34 43.60
CA ASP A 89 39.39 -29.27 42.81
C ASP A 89 38.78 -28.59 41.57
N ARG A 90 38.34 -27.33 41.69
CA ARG A 90 37.84 -26.54 40.56
C ARG A 90 38.94 -26.26 39.54
N GLU A 91 40.13 -25.91 39.97
CA GLU A 91 41.28 -25.67 39.08
C GLU A 91 41.70 -26.95 38.36
N ARG A 92 41.75 -28.09 39.07
CA ARG A 92 42.02 -29.41 38.48
C ARG A 92 40.96 -29.79 37.43
N LEU A 93 39.68 -29.58 37.73
CA LEU A 93 38.59 -29.83 36.78
C LEU A 93 38.66 -28.90 35.57
N ALA A 94 38.93 -27.61 35.78
CA ALA A 94 39.10 -26.64 34.70
C ALA A 94 40.28 -27.01 33.78
N GLY A 95 41.42 -27.42 34.37
CA GLY A 95 42.57 -27.92 33.64
C GLY A 95 42.23 -29.15 32.78
N ALA A 96 41.60 -30.16 33.39
CA ALA A 96 41.21 -31.39 32.67
C ALA A 96 40.20 -31.12 31.54
N LEU A 97 39.26 -30.20 31.73
CA LEU A 97 38.32 -29.78 30.69
C LEU A 97 39.03 -29.04 29.55
N ALA A 98 39.96 -28.14 29.87
CA ALA A 98 40.74 -27.41 28.88
C ALA A 98 41.63 -28.35 28.05
N GLU A 99 42.28 -29.34 28.68
CA GLU A 99 43.06 -30.37 27.98
C GLU A 99 42.18 -31.20 27.04
N ARG A 100 41.01 -31.65 27.51
CA ARG A 100 40.05 -32.38 26.68
C ARG A 100 39.56 -31.56 25.50
N GLN A 101 39.34 -30.26 25.71
CA GLN A 101 38.93 -29.35 24.65
C GLN A 101 40.05 -29.15 23.63
N ARG A 102 41.27 -28.88 24.07
CA ARG A 102 42.46 -28.78 23.20
C ARG A 102 42.65 -30.05 22.38
N ALA A 103 42.54 -31.23 23.00
CA ALA A 103 42.63 -32.50 22.29
C ALA A 103 41.54 -32.66 21.21
N ARG A 104 40.31 -32.20 21.46
CA ARG A 104 39.24 -32.18 20.45
C ARG A 104 39.56 -31.22 19.31
N GLU A 105 40.03 -30.02 19.63
CA GLU A 105 40.40 -29.02 18.63
C GLU A 105 41.57 -29.49 17.76
N CYS A 106 42.60 -30.10 18.35
CA CYS A 106 43.70 -30.71 17.61
C CYS A 106 43.18 -31.80 16.66
N LYS A 107 42.33 -32.72 17.14
CA LYS A 107 41.72 -33.76 16.28
C LYS A 107 40.89 -33.17 15.14
N VAL A 108 40.13 -32.10 15.39
CA VAL A 108 39.36 -31.43 14.32
C VAL A 108 40.31 -30.82 13.29
N ARG A 109 41.39 -30.16 13.72
CA ARG A 109 42.42 -29.60 12.82
C ARG A 109 43.14 -30.69 12.03
N GLU A 110 43.51 -31.79 12.67
CA GLU A 110 44.10 -32.96 12.00
C GLU A 110 43.16 -33.52 10.93
N VAL A 111 41.87 -33.70 11.24
CA VAL A 111 40.88 -34.16 10.26
C VAL A 111 40.71 -33.16 9.11
N GLN A 112 40.75 -31.85 9.39
CA GLN A 112 40.70 -30.82 8.35
C GLN A 112 41.95 -30.86 7.45
N GLN A 113 43.14 -31.01 8.02
CA GLN A 113 44.38 -31.18 7.28
C GLN A 113 44.33 -32.43 6.40
N LEU A 114 43.91 -33.56 6.95
CA LEU A 114 43.74 -34.81 6.19
C LEU A 114 42.74 -34.68 5.04
N ARG A 115 41.64 -33.93 5.21
CA ARG A 115 40.68 -33.64 4.12
C ARG A 115 41.28 -32.80 3.00
N LEU A 116 42.23 -31.91 3.31
CA LEU A 116 42.89 -31.06 2.32
C LEU A 116 44.03 -31.79 1.62
N GLU A 117 44.81 -32.57 2.37
CA GLU A 117 46.00 -33.28 1.88
C GLU A 117 45.61 -34.52 1.09
N SER A 118 44.64 -35.31 1.56
CA SER A 118 44.22 -36.55 0.89
C SER A 118 43.51 -36.26 -0.43
N GLU A 119 44.05 -36.81 -1.52
CA GLU A 119 43.44 -36.76 -2.86
C GLU A 119 42.17 -37.60 -2.94
N GLU A 120 42.12 -38.74 -2.24
CA GLU A 120 40.96 -39.63 -2.20
C GLU A 120 39.74 -38.94 -1.58
N LEU A 121 39.93 -38.19 -0.48
CA LEU A 121 38.86 -37.44 0.16
C LEU A 121 38.39 -36.27 -0.71
N ARG A 122 39.30 -35.60 -1.43
CA ARG A 122 38.94 -34.55 -2.38
C ARG A 122 38.13 -35.10 -3.55
N TRP A 123 38.56 -36.22 -4.13
CA TRP A 123 37.85 -36.91 -5.20
C TRP A 123 36.45 -37.37 -4.75
N LEU A 124 36.35 -37.96 -3.55
CA LEU A 124 35.06 -38.37 -2.99
C LEU A 124 34.14 -37.15 -2.74
N GLN A 125 34.66 -36.06 -2.20
CA GLN A 125 33.90 -34.81 -2.03
C GLN A 125 33.41 -34.26 -3.36
N GLU A 126 34.24 -34.29 -4.40
CA GLU A 126 33.83 -33.89 -5.75
C GLU A 126 32.72 -34.80 -6.29
N LYS A 127 32.85 -36.12 -6.14
CA LYS A 127 31.80 -37.06 -6.53
C LYS A 127 30.49 -36.82 -5.78
N ILE A 128 30.54 -36.58 -4.47
CA ILE A 128 29.36 -36.24 -3.66
C ILE A 128 28.75 -34.92 -4.15
N ARG A 129 29.56 -33.89 -4.44
CA ARG A 129 29.06 -32.62 -5.00
C ARG A 129 28.39 -32.84 -6.36
N THR A 130 28.97 -33.65 -7.25
CA THR A 130 28.34 -33.96 -8.53
C THR A 130 27.03 -34.72 -8.35
N ALA A 131 26.93 -35.62 -7.38
CA ALA A 131 25.70 -36.33 -7.04
C ALA A 131 24.64 -35.39 -6.46
N GLN A 132 25.04 -34.42 -5.61
CA GLN A 132 24.16 -33.37 -5.10
C GLN A 132 23.62 -32.49 -6.25
N MET A 133 24.49 -32.06 -7.17
CA MET A 133 24.07 -31.29 -8.35
C MET A 133 23.12 -32.09 -9.26
N ALA A 134 23.33 -33.41 -9.39
CA ALA A 134 22.44 -34.29 -10.15
C ALA A 134 21.07 -34.43 -9.45
N HIS A 135 21.05 -34.58 -8.13
CA HIS A 135 19.83 -34.58 -7.32
C HIS A 135 19.08 -33.24 -7.46
N ASP A 136 19.77 -32.12 -7.32
CA ASP A 136 19.14 -30.79 -7.43
C ASP A 136 18.58 -30.56 -8.84
N ARG A 137 19.29 -31.02 -9.88
CA ARG A 137 18.77 -31.01 -11.26
C ARG A 137 17.52 -31.88 -11.40
N GLN A 138 17.48 -33.05 -10.75
CA GLN A 138 16.30 -33.91 -10.77
C GLN A 138 15.10 -33.24 -10.10
N VAL A 139 15.30 -32.57 -8.96
CA VAL A 139 14.25 -31.79 -8.28
C VAL A 139 13.76 -30.66 -9.19
N GLN A 140 14.67 -29.91 -9.82
CA GLN A 140 14.31 -28.85 -10.77
C GLN A 140 13.51 -29.38 -11.97
N LEU A 141 13.87 -30.55 -12.50
CA LEU A 141 13.11 -31.18 -13.58
C LEU A 141 11.71 -31.58 -13.12
N GLN A 142 11.56 -32.10 -11.91
CA GLN A 142 10.25 -32.41 -11.33
C GLN A 142 9.40 -31.15 -11.14
N GLU A 143 9.99 -30.07 -10.61
CA GLU A 143 9.32 -28.77 -10.49
C GLU A 143 8.89 -28.23 -11.84
N ALA A 144 9.76 -28.26 -12.84
CA ALA A 144 9.44 -27.83 -14.21
C ALA A 144 8.33 -28.68 -14.83
N GLN A 145 8.28 -29.98 -14.57
CA GLN A 145 7.17 -30.85 -15.01
C GLN A 145 5.85 -30.49 -14.33
N VAL A 146 5.87 -30.20 -13.02
CA VAL A 146 4.67 -29.74 -12.29
C VAL A 146 4.19 -28.39 -12.82
N LEU A 147 5.10 -27.47 -13.11
CA LEU A 147 4.76 -26.16 -13.69
C LEU A 147 4.18 -26.31 -15.09
N ARG A 148 4.79 -27.12 -15.96
CA ARG A 148 4.24 -27.43 -17.29
C ARG A 148 2.85 -28.05 -17.22
N GLY A 149 2.63 -29.00 -16.30
CA GLY A 149 1.30 -29.58 -16.10
C GLY A 149 0.25 -28.53 -15.72
N ARG A 150 0.61 -27.58 -14.84
CA ARG A 150 -0.27 -26.45 -14.48
C ARG A 150 -0.50 -25.48 -15.64
N GLU A 151 0.52 -25.19 -16.44
CA GLU A 151 0.40 -24.34 -17.63
C GLU A 151 -0.50 -24.99 -18.69
N GLU A 152 -0.39 -26.31 -18.88
CA GLU A 152 -1.27 -27.07 -19.76
C GLU A 152 -2.71 -27.07 -19.25
N GLU A 153 -2.94 -27.27 -17.95
CA GLU A 153 -4.26 -27.16 -17.33
C GLU A 153 -4.85 -25.75 -17.51
N TYR A 154 -4.05 -24.71 -17.27
CA TYR A 154 -4.48 -23.33 -17.47
C TYR A 154 -4.81 -23.03 -18.93
N SER A 155 -3.98 -23.52 -19.87
CA SER A 155 -4.21 -23.38 -21.31
C SER A 155 -5.50 -24.09 -21.73
N ARG A 156 -5.75 -25.31 -21.24
CA ARG A 156 -7.01 -26.03 -21.50
C ARG A 156 -8.23 -25.26 -21.02
N VAL A 157 -8.19 -24.71 -19.81
CA VAL A 157 -9.30 -23.89 -19.26
C VAL A 157 -9.50 -22.64 -20.11
N GLN A 158 -8.43 -22.01 -20.60
CA GLN A 158 -8.53 -20.88 -21.51
C GLN A 158 -9.13 -21.27 -22.87
N ASP A 159 -8.69 -22.37 -23.45
CA ASP A 159 -9.20 -22.89 -24.72
C ASP A 159 -10.69 -23.27 -24.61
N GLU A 160 -11.10 -23.90 -23.51
CA GLU A 160 -12.51 -24.20 -23.20
C GLU A 160 -13.34 -22.92 -23.08
N ALA A 161 -12.86 -21.92 -22.33
CA ALA A 161 -13.56 -20.64 -22.19
C ALA A 161 -13.67 -19.88 -23.52
N MET A 162 -12.65 -19.97 -24.38
CA MET A 162 -12.68 -19.40 -25.72
C MET A 162 -13.67 -20.16 -26.63
N ALA A 163 -13.69 -21.49 -26.57
CA ALA A 163 -14.62 -22.32 -27.31
C ALA A 163 -16.08 -22.06 -26.88
N GLU A 164 -16.36 -21.91 -25.59
CA GLU A 164 -17.69 -21.55 -25.09
C GLU A 164 -18.15 -20.17 -25.56
N ARG A 165 -17.25 -19.18 -25.58
CA ARG A 165 -17.54 -17.84 -26.11
C ARG A 165 -17.87 -17.89 -27.60
N LEU A 166 -17.05 -18.58 -28.39
CA LEU A 166 -17.28 -18.77 -29.82
C LEU A 166 -18.58 -19.52 -30.09
N ALA A 167 -18.89 -20.58 -29.32
CA ALA A 167 -20.15 -21.30 -29.42
C ALA A 167 -21.36 -20.40 -29.08
N GLY A 168 -21.24 -19.55 -28.05
CA GLY A 168 -22.25 -18.58 -27.69
C GLY A 168 -22.47 -17.50 -28.76
N GLU A 169 -21.42 -17.04 -29.42
CA GLU A 169 -21.51 -16.11 -30.55
C GLU A 169 -22.18 -16.76 -31.76
N LEU A 170 -21.78 -17.98 -32.12
CA LEU A 170 -22.41 -18.74 -33.20
C LEU A 170 -23.90 -19.01 -32.94
N ALA A 171 -24.28 -19.36 -31.71
CA ALA A 171 -25.67 -19.55 -31.33
C ALA A 171 -26.50 -18.26 -31.48
N ARG A 172 -25.93 -17.10 -31.11
CA ARG A 172 -26.56 -15.78 -31.32
C ARG A 172 -26.72 -15.46 -32.80
N GLU A 173 -25.71 -15.73 -33.63
CA GLU A 173 -25.82 -15.53 -35.07
C GLU A 173 -26.89 -16.44 -35.70
N GLU A 174 -27.00 -17.69 -35.25
CA GLU A 174 -28.05 -18.60 -35.69
C GLU A 174 -29.44 -18.11 -35.28
N GLU A 175 -29.60 -17.62 -34.04
CA GLU A 175 -30.85 -17.04 -33.55
C GLU A 175 -31.25 -15.78 -34.35
N GLU A 176 -30.31 -14.88 -34.63
CA GLU A 176 -30.54 -13.72 -35.49
C GLU A 176 -30.97 -14.13 -36.91
N LYS A 177 -30.32 -15.14 -37.49
CA LYS A 177 -30.69 -15.68 -38.81
C LYS A 177 -32.10 -16.26 -38.79
N ARG A 178 -32.49 -16.96 -37.71
CA ARG A 178 -33.85 -17.49 -37.53
C ARG A 178 -34.88 -16.37 -37.43
N VAL A 179 -34.64 -15.35 -36.61
CA VAL A 179 -35.53 -14.19 -36.50
C VAL A 179 -35.67 -13.47 -37.85
N ARG A 180 -34.56 -13.25 -38.58
CA ARG A 180 -34.61 -12.67 -39.94
C ARG A 180 -35.41 -13.54 -40.91
N HIS A 181 -35.27 -14.86 -40.82
CA HIS A 181 -36.04 -15.79 -41.65
C HIS A 181 -37.54 -15.75 -41.31
N GLU A 182 -37.91 -15.70 -40.03
CA GLU A 182 -39.30 -15.58 -39.59
C GLU A 182 -39.94 -14.26 -40.06
N VAL A 183 -39.21 -13.14 -39.94
CA VAL A 183 -39.66 -11.84 -40.48
C VAL A 183 -39.85 -11.90 -41.99
N MET A 184 -38.94 -12.56 -42.72
CA MET A 184 -39.08 -12.75 -44.17
C MET A 184 -40.32 -13.59 -44.52
N LEU A 185 -40.58 -14.67 -43.78
CA LEU A 185 -41.76 -15.50 -43.97
C LEU A 185 -43.06 -14.73 -43.68
N GLN A 186 -43.07 -13.89 -42.63
CA GLN A 186 -44.21 -13.03 -42.32
C GLN A 186 -44.45 -12.00 -43.43
N ALA A 187 -43.39 -11.34 -43.91
CA ALA A 187 -43.48 -10.41 -45.05
C ALA A 187 -43.99 -11.11 -46.32
N ARG A 188 -43.54 -12.35 -46.58
CA ARG A 188 -44.04 -13.16 -47.69
C ARG A 188 -45.53 -13.49 -47.57
N ARG A 189 -46.02 -13.85 -46.38
CA ARG A 189 -47.45 -14.11 -46.16
C ARG A 189 -48.30 -12.88 -46.44
N VAL A 190 -47.87 -11.71 -45.96
CA VAL A 190 -48.56 -10.43 -46.24
C VAL A 190 -48.58 -10.14 -47.75
N LEU A 191 -47.49 -10.40 -48.47
CA LEU A 191 -47.48 -10.25 -49.93
C LEU A 191 -48.40 -11.25 -50.63
N GLU A 192 -48.48 -12.50 -50.17
CA GLU A 192 -49.40 -13.50 -50.71
C GLU A 192 -50.87 -13.08 -50.49
N GLU A 193 -51.22 -12.58 -49.30
CA GLU A 193 -52.54 -12.01 -48.97
C GLU A 193 -52.88 -10.81 -49.88
N GLN A 194 -51.96 -9.86 -50.06
CA GLN A 194 -52.16 -8.72 -50.98
C GLN A 194 -52.38 -9.16 -52.44
N MET A 195 -51.73 -10.24 -52.86
CA MET A 195 -51.91 -10.78 -54.21
C MET A 195 -53.26 -11.50 -54.36
N GLU A 196 -53.75 -12.14 -53.31
CA GLU A 196 -55.10 -12.72 -53.27
C GLU A 196 -56.17 -11.62 -53.29
N GLU A 197 -56.05 -10.58 -52.45
CA GLU A 197 -56.93 -9.41 -52.49
C GLU A 197 -56.97 -8.77 -53.88
N ARG A 198 -55.81 -8.63 -54.53
CA ARG A 198 -55.73 -8.08 -55.89
C ARG A 198 -56.39 -8.99 -56.93
N ARG A 199 -56.30 -10.32 -56.77
CA ARG A 199 -56.99 -11.29 -57.64
C ARG A 199 -58.50 -11.25 -57.45
N GLU A 200 -58.98 -11.11 -56.22
CA GLU A 200 -60.40 -10.96 -55.93
C GLU A 200 -60.95 -9.64 -56.46
N ALA A 201 -60.22 -8.53 -56.28
CA ALA A 201 -60.56 -7.25 -56.89
C ALA A 201 -60.62 -7.35 -58.43
N GLN A 202 -59.69 -8.08 -59.05
CA GLN A 202 -59.71 -8.34 -60.48
C GLN A 202 -60.92 -9.20 -60.90
N ARG A 203 -61.33 -10.18 -60.08
CA ARG A 203 -62.54 -10.98 -60.33
C ARG A 203 -63.79 -10.11 -60.29
N LEU A 204 -63.96 -9.30 -59.25
CA LEU A 204 -65.09 -8.38 -59.10
C LEU A 204 -65.13 -7.36 -60.25
N ALA A 205 -63.98 -6.81 -60.64
CA ALA A 205 -63.91 -5.89 -61.78
C ALA A 205 -64.28 -6.56 -63.12
N ARG A 206 -63.97 -7.84 -63.30
CA ARG A 206 -64.41 -8.61 -64.47
C ARG A 206 -65.91 -8.86 -64.46
N GLU A 207 -66.49 -9.18 -63.31
CA GLU A 207 -67.94 -9.36 -63.16
C GLU A 207 -68.69 -8.06 -63.46
N GLU A 208 -68.20 -6.91 -62.98
CA GLU A 208 -68.77 -5.60 -63.32
C GLU A 208 -68.60 -5.27 -64.81
N PHE A 209 -67.44 -5.55 -65.41
CA PHE A 209 -67.23 -5.37 -66.85
C PHE A 209 -68.16 -6.25 -67.70
N GLU A 210 -68.42 -7.50 -67.30
CA GLU A 210 -69.36 -8.37 -67.99
C GLU A 210 -70.81 -7.87 -67.87
N ARG A 211 -71.19 -7.28 -66.73
CA ARG A 211 -72.48 -6.61 -66.55
C ARG A 211 -72.60 -5.35 -67.41
N GLU A 212 -71.59 -4.49 -67.39
CA GLU A 212 -71.54 -3.28 -68.23
C GLU A 212 -71.57 -3.65 -69.71
N ARG A 213 -70.82 -4.67 -70.13
CA ARG A 213 -70.84 -5.16 -71.51
C ARG A 213 -72.21 -5.70 -71.90
N ALA A 214 -72.86 -6.49 -71.05
CA ALA A 214 -74.21 -6.99 -71.33
C ALA A 214 -75.22 -5.83 -71.49
N LEU A 215 -75.11 -4.79 -70.67
CA LEU A 215 -75.92 -3.58 -70.78
C LEU A 215 -75.62 -2.81 -72.08
N VAL A 216 -74.35 -2.67 -72.45
CA VAL A 216 -73.94 -2.04 -73.71
C VAL A 216 -74.43 -2.83 -74.92
N ASP A 217 -74.37 -4.16 -74.88
CA ASP A 217 -74.87 -5.04 -75.94
C ASP A 217 -76.41 -4.95 -76.05
N GLU A 218 -77.14 -4.74 -74.95
CA GLU A 218 -78.58 -4.46 -74.95
C GLU A 218 -78.91 -3.09 -75.59
N ILE A 219 -78.14 -2.05 -75.26
CA ILE A 219 -78.29 -0.72 -75.87
C ILE A 219 -77.94 -0.79 -77.37
N ALA A 220 -76.89 -1.51 -77.76
CA ALA A 220 -76.55 -1.69 -79.16
C ALA A 220 -77.67 -2.37 -79.93
N ARG A 221 -78.30 -3.42 -79.36
CA ARG A 221 -79.48 -4.06 -79.96
C ARG A 221 -80.68 -3.14 -80.05
N SER A 222 -80.90 -2.26 -79.07
CA SER A 222 -81.99 -1.28 -79.15
C SER A 222 -81.75 -0.25 -80.25
N VAL A 223 -80.50 0.20 -80.42
CA VAL A 223 -80.11 1.11 -81.52
C VAL A 223 -80.25 0.43 -82.87
N GLU A 224 -79.78 -0.81 -83.03
CA GLU A 224 -79.96 -1.57 -84.28
C GLU A 224 -81.44 -1.78 -84.63
N ALA A 225 -82.29 -2.01 -83.62
CA ALA A 225 -83.74 -2.13 -83.80
C ALA A 225 -84.40 -0.80 -84.20
N GLU A 226 -83.97 0.32 -83.61
CA GLU A 226 -84.43 1.66 -84.00
C GLU A 226 -83.96 2.04 -85.41
N GLU A 227 -82.70 1.76 -85.77
CA GLU A 227 -82.17 1.99 -87.12
C GLU A 227 -82.87 1.13 -88.18
N ALA A 228 -83.22 -0.12 -87.86
CA ALA A 228 -84.00 -0.98 -88.74
C ALA A 228 -85.42 -0.44 -88.95
N ALA A 229 -86.08 0.03 -87.87
CA ALA A 229 -87.41 0.64 -87.95
C ALA A 229 -87.39 1.96 -88.75
N GLU A 230 -86.37 2.80 -88.59
CA GLU A 230 -86.16 3.98 -89.42
C GLU A 230 -85.88 3.63 -90.88
N GLY A 231 -85.11 2.57 -91.13
CA GLY A 231 -84.82 2.05 -92.47
C GLY A 231 -86.08 1.59 -93.20
N GLU A 232 -86.96 0.87 -92.53
CA GLU A 232 -88.26 0.45 -93.08
C GLU A 232 -89.18 1.66 -93.35
N ALA A 233 -89.20 2.65 -92.45
CA ALA A 233 -89.96 3.88 -92.65
C ALA A 233 -89.44 4.70 -93.84
N LYS A 234 -88.12 4.75 -94.07
CA LYS A 234 -87.52 5.37 -95.26
C LYS A 234 -87.85 4.59 -96.53
N ARG A 235 -87.82 3.25 -96.52
CA ARG A 235 -88.20 2.42 -97.68
C ARG A 235 -89.65 2.62 -98.09
N ARG A 236 -90.60 2.67 -97.15
CA ARG A 236 -92.02 2.93 -97.46
C ARG A 236 -92.21 4.29 -98.13
N LYS A 237 -91.55 5.34 -97.63
CA LYS A 237 -91.57 6.68 -98.25
C LYS A 237 -90.92 6.70 -99.64
N GLN A 238 -89.88 5.89 -99.87
CA GLN A 238 -89.24 5.75 -101.18
C GLN A 238 -90.11 4.98 -102.18
N GLU A 239 -90.90 4.00 -101.75
CA GLU A 239 -91.82 3.24 -102.60
C GLU A 239 -93.02 4.10 -103.01
N GLU A 240 -93.60 4.88 -102.09
CA GLU A 240 -94.64 5.87 -102.39
C GLU A 240 -94.14 6.93 -103.37
N ALA A 241 -92.91 7.43 -103.19
CA ALA A 241 -92.29 8.35 -104.13
C ALA A 241 -92.02 7.71 -105.51
N ARG A 242 -91.63 6.43 -105.57
CA ARG A 242 -91.40 5.70 -106.82
C ARG A 242 -92.68 5.45 -107.62
N GLU A 243 -93.80 5.15 -106.96
CA GLU A 243 -95.09 5.02 -107.64
C GLU A 243 -95.61 6.37 -108.16
N TYR A 244 -95.39 7.45 -107.41
CA TYR A 244 -95.67 8.81 -107.86
C TYR A 244 -94.81 9.19 -109.09
N ILE A 245 -93.51 8.87 -109.06
CA ILE A 245 -92.58 9.08 -110.19
C ILE A 245 -92.98 8.25 -111.42
N ARG A 246 -93.42 7.00 -111.28
CA ARG A 246 -93.88 6.18 -112.43
C ARG A 246 -95.12 6.73 -113.10
N ARG A 247 -96.09 7.24 -112.33
CA ARG A 247 -97.29 7.88 -112.88
C ARG A 247 -96.93 9.20 -113.59
N PHE A 248 -96.03 9.98 -113.01
CA PHE A 248 -95.52 11.22 -113.61
C PHE A 248 -94.70 11.01 -114.89
N LEU A 249 -93.91 9.92 -114.98
CA LEU A 249 -93.11 9.61 -116.18
C LEU A 249 -93.97 9.17 -117.38
N LEU A 250 -95.07 8.45 -117.18
CA LEU A 250 -96.04 8.08 -118.23
C LEU A 250 -96.83 9.30 -118.77
N GLU A 251 -97.00 10.34 -117.95
CA GLU A 251 -97.56 11.63 -118.35
C GLU A 251 -96.52 12.50 -119.07
N GLN A 252 -95.25 12.44 -118.66
CA GLN A 252 -94.14 13.16 -119.30
C GLN A 252 -93.72 12.60 -120.66
N GLU A 253 -93.78 11.30 -120.92
CA GLU A 253 -93.45 10.76 -122.26
C GLU A 253 -94.43 11.25 -123.35
N LYS A 254 -95.69 11.48 -122.98
CA LYS A 254 -96.69 12.09 -123.88
C LYS A 254 -96.45 13.59 -124.11
N LEU A 255 -95.95 14.30 -123.09
CA LEU A 255 -95.60 15.72 -123.17
C LEU A 255 -94.22 15.99 -123.79
N ARG A 256 -93.27 15.04 -123.73
CA ARG A 256 -91.92 15.16 -124.32
C ARG A 256 -91.93 15.05 -125.84
N ALA A 257 -92.76 14.18 -126.41
CA ALA A 257 -92.94 14.12 -127.87
C ALA A 257 -93.50 15.44 -128.46
N GLU A 258 -94.26 16.21 -127.67
CA GLU A 258 -94.80 17.53 -128.06
C GLU A 258 -93.86 18.72 -127.70
N ARG A 259 -92.85 18.49 -126.85
CA ARG A 259 -91.87 19.49 -126.40
C ARG A 259 -90.54 19.44 -127.15
N GLU A 260 -90.08 18.29 -127.63
CA GLU A 260 -88.83 18.20 -128.43
C GLU A 260 -88.88 19.03 -129.74
N GLU A 261 -90.08 19.29 -130.27
CA GLU A 261 -90.25 20.23 -131.40
C GLU A 261 -90.25 21.72 -130.99
N ARG A 262 -90.51 22.04 -129.71
CA ARG A 262 -90.54 23.41 -129.17
C ARG A 262 -89.22 23.81 -128.49
N GLU A 263 -88.52 22.87 -127.87
CA GLU A 263 -87.27 23.11 -127.15
C GLU A 263 -86.09 23.46 -128.09
N ARG A 264 -86.08 22.95 -129.33
CA ARG A 264 -85.12 23.41 -130.35
C ARG A 264 -85.24 24.90 -130.70
N ALA A 265 -86.39 25.53 -130.41
CA ALA A 265 -86.63 26.95 -130.67
C ALA A 265 -86.41 27.84 -129.44
N GLU A 266 -86.42 27.28 -128.23
CA GLU A 266 -86.32 28.03 -126.95
C GLU A 266 -84.90 28.00 -126.34
N GLU A 267 -84.04 27.05 -126.73
CA GLU A 267 -82.63 27.01 -126.28
C GLU A 267 -81.80 28.25 -126.69
N GLU A 268 -82.20 28.97 -127.74
CA GLU A 268 -81.54 30.22 -128.16
C GLU A 268 -81.90 31.44 -127.27
N GLU A 269 -83.05 31.43 -126.58
CA GLU A 269 -83.47 32.54 -125.70
C GLU A 269 -82.94 32.40 -124.25
N ILE A 270 -82.70 31.17 -123.78
CA ILE A 270 -82.29 30.89 -122.40
C ILE A 270 -80.88 31.41 -122.05
N LEU A 271 -79.98 31.57 -123.04
CA LEU A 271 -78.65 32.15 -122.80
C LEU A 271 -78.70 33.62 -122.37
N ARG A 272 -79.78 34.36 -122.67
CA ARG A 272 -79.87 35.81 -122.36
C ARG A 272 -80.45 36.08 -120.97
N TYR A 273 -81.19 35.15 -120.37
CA TYR A 273 -81.83 35.33 -119.07
C TYR A 273 -80.92 34.95 -117.88
N ALA A 274 -79.98 34.01 -118.05
CA ALA A 274 -79.07 33.55 -117.00
C ALA A 274 -78.12 34.64 -116.44
N ALA A 275 -77.86 35.71 -117.19
CA ALA A 275 -77.02 36.82 -116.74
C ALA A 275 -77.70 37.73 -115.71
N MET A 276 -79.05 37.75 -115.64
CA MET A 276 -79.80 38.65 -114.76
C MET A 276 -79.94 38.11 -113.32
N VAL A 277 -79.88 36.78 -113.12
CA VAL A 277 -80.15 36.14 -111.81
C VAL A 277 -78.97 36.23 -110.84
N ARG A 278 -77.72 36.27 -111.32
CA ARG A 278 -76.52 36.33 -110.46
C ARG A 278 -76.38 37.63 -109.65
N ALA A 279 -77.11 38.68 -109.98
CA ALA A 279 -77.10 39.94 -109.24
C ALA A 279 -77.99 39.94 -107.98
N ARG A 280 -78.86 38.93 -107.81
CA ARG A 280 -79.85 38.87 -106.71
C ARG A 280 -79.41 38.02 -105.51
N GLU A 281 -78.39 37.19 -105.66
CA GLU A 281 -77.89 36.29 -104.60
C GLU A 281 -76.93 36.97 -103.60
N ALA A 282 -76.33 38.11 -103.95
CA ALA A 282 -75.41 38.84 -103.09
C ALA A 282 -76.07 39.57 -101.90
N GLU A 283 -77.39 39.75 -101.92
CA GLU A 283 -78.13 40.54 -100.92
C GLU A 283 -78.61 39.69 -99.71
N GLU A 284 -78.60 38.35 -99.80
CA GLU A 284 -79.06 37.47 -98.70
C GLU A 284 -77.96 37.06 -97.71
N GLU A 285 -76.67 37.17 -98.04
CA GLU A 285 -75.57 36.79 -97.15
C GLU A 285 -75.40 37.73 -95.94
N GLU A 286 -75.71 39.03 -96.07
CA GLU A 286 -75.52 40.00 -94.98
C GLU A 286 -76.47 39.78 -93.78
N ARG A 287 -77.63 39.14 -93.97
CA ARG A 287 -78.61 38.88 -92.90
C ARG A 287 -78.22 37.76 -91.94
N ARG A 288 -77.30 36.86 -92.32
CA ARG A 288 -76.86 35.72 -91.48
C ARG A 288 -75.85 36.14 -90.41
N ASN A 289 -74.93 37.06 -90.73
CA ASN A 289 -73.86 37.47 -89.83
C ASN A 289 -74.34 38.21 -88.57
N GLN A 290 -75.52 38.84 -88.61
CA GLN A 290 -76.08 39.58 -87.47
C GLN A 290 -76.63 38.66 -86.34
N LYS A 291 -76.91 37.37 -86.63
CA LYS A 291 -77.45 36.43 -85.63
C LYS A 291 -76.37 35.70 -84.82
N GLN A 292 -75.16 35.52 -85.37
CA GLN A 292 -74.04 34.88 -84.67
C GLN A 292 -73.47 35.78 -83.56
N ALA A 293 -73.39 37.09 -83.78
CA ALA A 293 -72.86 38.06 -82.81
C ALA A 293 -73.64 38.17 -81.49
N ALA A 294 -74.89 37.68 -81.42
CA ALA A 294 -75.70 37.69 -80.22
C ALA A 294 -75.45 36.45 -79.31
N ALA A 295 -75.05 35.32 -79.89
CA ALA A 295 -74.76 34.08 -79.15
C ALA A 295 -73.43 34.17 -78.40
N ASP A 296 -72.42 34.81 -78.99
CA ASP A 296 -71.08 34.94 -78.41
C ASP A 296 -71.07 35.80 -77.13
N ARG A 297 -72.02 36.73 -76.96
CA ARG A 297 -72.10 37.59 -75.77
C ARG A 297 -72.53 36.86 -74.49
N VAL A 298 -73.43 35.89 -74.60
CA VAL A 298 -73.96 35.14 -73.45
C VAL A 298 -72.91 34.14 -72.91
N TYR A 299 -72.04 33.64 -73.78
CA TYR A 299 -70.97 32.70 -73.41
C TYR A 299 -69.85 33.39 -72.58
N GLU A 300 -69.48 34.62 -72.95
CA GLU A 300 -68.45 35.39 -72.22
C GLU A 300 -68.88 35.76 -70.78
N GLU A 301 -70.16 36.05 -70.54
CA GLU A 301 -70.67 36.35 -69.19
C GLU A 301 -70.61 35.14 -68.24
N GLN A 302 -70.83 33.92 -68.73
CA GLN A 302 -70.72 32.70 -67.93
C GLN A 302 -69.27 32.35 -67.59
N LYS A 303 -68.35 32.58 -68.52
CA LYS A 303 -66.92 32.35 -68.34
C LYS A 303 -66.33 33.26 -67.25
N ALA A 304 -66.67 34.55 -67.28
CA ALA A 304 -66.22 35.53 -66.28
C ALA A 304 -66.71 35.18 -64.85
N ARG A 305 -67.89 34.57 -64.71
CA ARG A 305 -68.44 34.17 -63.41
C ARG A 305 -67.70 32.97 -62.80
N MET A 306 -67.31 31.99 -63.62
CA MET A 306 -66.52 30.84 -63.20
C MET A 306 -65.09 31.21 -62.80
N GLU A 307 -64.45 32.11 -63.57
CA GLU A 307 -63.11 32.60 -63.26
C GLU A 307 -63.07 33.37 -61.93
N GLY A 308 -64.14 34.12 -61.60
CA GLY A 308 -64.25 34.84 -60.33
C GLY A 308 -64.41 33.95 -59.09
N GLU A 309 -65.08 32.80 -59.20
CA GLU A 309 -65.22 31.85 -58.08
C GLU A 309 -63.93 31.05 -57.83
N MET A 310 -63.19 30.72 -58.89
CA MET A 310 -61.89 30.06 -58.78
C MET A 310 -60.83 30.97 -58.15
N ALA A 311 -60.81 32.26 -58.51
CA ALA A 311 -59.90 33.24 -57.91
C ALA A 311 -60.11 33.39 -56.39
N ARG A 312 -61.36 33.33 -55.91
CA ARG A 312 -61.66 33.39 -54.45
C ARG A 312 -61.16 32.17 -53.69
N ARG A 313 -61.27 30.97 -54.27
CA ARG A 313 -60.74 29.73 -53.66
C ARG A 313 -59.21 29.75 -53.59
N GLU A 314 -58.55 30.29 -54.61
CA GLU A 314 -57.10 30.46 -54.60
C GLU A 314 -56.63 31.49 -53.55
N GLU A 315 -57.42 32.52 -53.26
CA GLU A 315 -57.12 33.48 -52.18
C GLU A 315 -57.27 32.83 -50.80
N GLU A 316 -58.30 32.00 -50.60
CA GLU A 316 -58.52 31.23 -49.36
C GLU A 316 -57.39 30.21 -49.10
N GLU A 317 -56.95 29.48 -50.14
CA GLU A 317 -55.82 28.55 -50.03
C GLU A 317 -54.49 29.26 -49.76
N ARG A 318 -54.27 30.45 -50.35
CA ARG A 318 -53.10 31.29 -50.03
C ARG A 318 -53.08 31.73 -48.58
N LEU A 319 -54.24 32.07 -48.01
CA LEU A 319 -54.35 32.50 -46.61
C LEU A 319 -54.07 31.34 -45.63
N ILE A 320 -54.55 30.13 -45.95
CA ILE A 320 -54.28 28.92 -45.16
C ILE A 320 -52.79 28.54 -45.19
N ASN A 321 -52.16 28.65 -46.36
CA ASN A 321 -50.73 28.36 -46.51
C ASN A 321 -49.86 29.37 -45.74
N LEU A 322 -50.22 30.65 -45.75
CA LEU A 322 -49.51 31.69 -45.00
C LEU A 322 -49.56 31.46 -43.48
N MET A 323 -50.73 31.08 -42.94
CA MET A 323 -50.88 30.72 -41.52
C MET A 323 -50.01 29.51 -41.13
N ARG A 324 -49.91 28.51 -42.01
CA ARG A 324 -49.11 27.30 -41.76
C ARG A 324 -47.61 27.60 -41.76
N GLU A 325 -47.16 28.47 -42.67
CA GLU A 325 -45.78 28.96 -42.71
C GLU A 325 -45.41 29.77 -41.45
N GLU A 326 -46.33 30.61 -40.94
CA GLU A 326 -46.13 31.33 -39.68
C GLU A 326 -46.03 30.38 -38.47
N GLU A 327 -46.89 29.37 -38.37
CA GLU A 327 -46.82 28.36 -37.29
C GLU A 327 -45.53 27.52 -37.33
N GLU A 328 -45.07 27.14 -38.53
CA GLU A 328 -43.79 26.42 -38.69
C GLU A 328 -42.59 27.31 -38.35
N SER A 329 -42.64 28.61 -38.68
CA SER A 329 -41.59 29.56 -38.33
C SER A 329 -41.45 29.78 -36.82
N GLU A 330 -42.57 29.86 -36.09
CA GLU A 330 -42.58 30.01 -34.64
C GLU A 330 -42.13 28.72 -33.93
N ARG A 331 -42.49 27.54 -34.46
CA ARG A 331 -41.94 26.26 -33.97
C ARG A 331 -40.44 26.17 -34.18
N HIS A 332 -39.93 26.64 -35.31
CA HIS A 332 -38.49 26.70 -35.57
C HIS A 332 -37.77 27.64 -34.60
N ARG A 333 -38.32 28.83 -34.34
CA ARG A 333 -37.77 29.77 -33.35
C ARG A 333 -37.72 29.18 -31.94
N LEU A 334 -38.81 28.55 -31.49
CA LEU A 334 -38.87 27.90 -30.17
C LEU A 334 -37.89 26.72 -30.07
N ALA A 335 -37.70 25.97 -31.15
CA ALA A 335 -36.71 24.89 -31.20
C ALA A 335 -35.27 25.43 -31.14
N GLU A 336 -34.97 26.52 -31.85
CA GLU A 336 -33.66 27.18 -31.80
C GLU A 336 -33.36 27.77 -30.42
N GLU A 337 -34.33 28.39 -29.76
CA GLU A 337 -34.21 28.89 -28.39
C GLU A 337 -33.98 27.75 -27.39
N ALA A 338 -34.70 26.62 -27.53
CA ALA A 338 -34.51 25.45 -26.69
C ALA A 338 -33.12 24.81 -26.89
N ASP A 339 -32.62 24.77 -28.13
CA ASP A 339 -31.27 24.28 -28.43
C ASP A 339 -30.18 25.23 -27.94
N ALA A 340 -30.40 26.54 -28.02
CA ALA A 340 -29.52 27.55 -27.43
C ALA A 340 -29.47 27.41 -25.90
N ALA A 341 -30.62 27.23 -25.23
CA ALA A 341 -30.70 27.02 -23.79
C ALA A 341 -30.00 25.71 -23.36
N ARG A 342 -30.16 24.61 -24.12
CA ARG A 342 -29.44 23.35 -23.89
C ARG A 342 -27.92 23.50 -24.03
N ARG A 343 -27.47 24.25 -25.04
CA ARG A 343 -26.04 24.56 -25.23
C ARG A 343 -25.48 25.42 -24.10
N GLU A 344 -26.24 26.38 -23.58
CA GLU A 344 -25.83 27.16 -22.41
C GLU A 344 -25.78 26.32 -21.13
N ALA A 345 -26.76 25.45 -20.90
CA ALA A 345 -26.76 24.54 -19.76
C ALA A 345 -25.54 23.59 -19.80
N MET A 346 -25.25 23.00 -20.96
CA MET A 346 -24.09 22.12 -21.15
C MET A 346 -22.76 22.88 -20.96
N LYS A 347 -22.67 24.15 -21.39
CA LYS A 347 -21.50 25.00 -21.13
C LYS A 347 -21.33 25.29 -19.64
N ARG A 348 -22.40 25.57 -18.91
CA ARG A 348 -22.35 25.81 -17.45
C ARG A 348 -21.92 24.56 -16.69
N GLU A 349 -22.48 23.41 -17.03
CA GLU A 349 -22.09 22.12 -16.43
C GLU A 349 -20.62 21.78 -16.72
N MET A 350 -20.14 22.06 -17.93
CA MET A 350 -18.72 21.88 -18.29
C MET A 350 -17.80 22.82 -17.49
N LEU A 351 -18.22 24.07 -17.25
CA LEU A 351 -17.47 25.03 -16.43
C LEU A 351 -17.43 24.61 -14.95
N GLU A 352 -18.57 24.23 -14.38
CA GLU A 352 -18.68 23.74 -13.01
C GLU A 352 -17.85 22.46 -12.78
N ALA A 353 -17.87 21.53 -13.74
CA ALA A 353 -17.01 20.34 -13.71
C ALA A 353 -15.52 20.69 -13.79
N ASN A 354 -15.14 21.70 -14.57
CA ASN A 354 -13.76 22.17 -14.65
C ASN A 354 -13.30 22.84 -13.35
N GLU A 355 -14.15 23.66 -12.73
CA GLU A 355 -13.90 24.28 -11.44
C GLU A 355 -13.77 23.24 -10.32
N TYR A 356 -14.63 22.22 -10.31
CA TYR A 356 -14.55 21.11 -9.38
C TYR A 356 -13.24 20.32 -9.55
N GLN A 357 -12.83 20.01 -10.79
CA GLN A 357 -11.53 19.38 -11.06
C GLN A 357 -10.35 20.24 -10.60
N ARG A 358 -10.40 21.57 -10.82
CA ARG A 358 -9.37 22.50 -10.34
C ARG A 358 -9.30 22.53 -8.82
N ALA A 359 -10.44 22.59 -8.13
CA ALA A 359 -10.50 22.57 -6.67
C ALA A 359 -9.96 21.26 -6.09
N LEU A 360 -10.29 20.11 -6.72
CA LEU A 360 -9.74 18.81 -6.33
C LEU A 360 -8.23 18.74 -6.54
N ARG A 361 -7.71 19.31 -7.63
CA ARG A 361 -6.27 19.38 -7.91
C ARG A 361 -5.53 20.24 -6.89
N ILE A 362 -6.12 21.37 -6.48
CA ILE A 362 -5.57 22.26 -5.44
C ILE A 362 -5.55 21.54 -4.09
N LYS A 363 -6.62 20.84 -3.73
CA LYS A 363 -6.68 20.06 -2.48
C LYS A 363 -5.64 18.94 -2.44
N ARG A 364 -5.45 18.20 -3.54
CA ARG A 364 -4.40 17.17 -3.63
C ARG A 364 -3.00 17.76 -3.47
N LEU A 365 -2.73 18.88 -4.13
CA LEU A 365 -1.45 19.58 -4.00
C LEU A 365 -1.20 20.09 -2.58
N GLN A 366 -2.25 20.51 -1.86
CA GLN A 366 -2.14 20.92 -0.46
C GLN A 366 -1.85 19.72 0.44
N GLN A 367 -2.52 18.58 0.23
CA GLN A 367 -2.24 17.34 0.96
C GLN A 367 -0.82 16.84 0.72
N GLU A 368 -0.35 16.84 -0.53
CA GLU A 368 1.02 16.48 -0.88
C GLU A 368 2.05 17.40 -0.19
N LYS A 369 1.76 18.71 -0.10
CA LYS A 369 2.61 19.66 0.63
C LYS A 369 2.62 19.41 2.14
N GLU A 370 1.47 19.12 2.73
CA GLU A 370 1.37 18.79 4.17
C GLU A 370 2.14 17.50 4.47
N GLU A 371 2.02 16.49 3.61
CA GLU A 371 2.78 15.23 3.71
C GLU A 371 4.29 15.45 3.54
N GLU A 372 4.72 16.29 2.58
CA GLU A 372 6.12 16.68 2.40
C GLU A 372 6.68 17.47 3.61
N GLU A 373 5.87 18.35 4.21
CA GLU A 373 6.26 19.11 5.41
C GLU A 373 6.37 18.21 6.64
N GLU A 374 5.44 17.27 6.83
CA GLU A 374 5.54 16.25 7.86
C GLU A 374 6.76 15.35 7.65
N PHE A 375 7.02 14.95 6.41
CA PHE A 375 8.19 14.14 6.06
C PHE A 375 9.48 14.91 6.34
N ARG A 376 9.55 16.20 5.97
CA ARG A 376 10.67 17.09 6.32
C ARG A 376 10.87 17.22 7.83
N ARG A 377 9.79 17.41 8.61
CA ARG A 377 9.88 17.47 10.07
C ARG A 377 10.43 16.18 10.66
N LYS A 378 9.88 15.03 10.28
CA LYS A 378 10.34 13.71 10.74
C LYS A 378 11.80 13.45 10.34
N MET A 379 12.22 13.88 9.15
CA MET A 379 13.62 13.81 8.71
C MET A 379 14.55 14.70 9.54
N LEU A 380 14.16 15.94 9.82
CA LEU A 380 14.94 16.85 10.66
C LEU A 380 15.05 16.35 12.11
N GLU A 381 13.96 15.81 12.66
CA GLU A 381 13.97 15.17 13.99
C GLU A 381 14.91 13.97 14.02
N LYS A 382 14.84 13.09 13.01
CA LYS A 382 15.74 11.94 12.89
C LYS A 382 17.20 12.37 12.79
N PHE A 383 17.52 13.39 11.99
CA PHE A 383 18.88 13.91 11.91
C PHE A 383 19.36 14.50 13.24
N ALA A 384 18.50 15.19 13.98
CA ALA A 384 18.84 15.72 15.29
C ALA A 384 19.07 14.60 16.33
N GLU A 385 18.27 13.52 16.28
CA GLU A 385 18.47 12.33 17.11
C GLU A 385 19.78 11.61 16.76
N ASP A 386 20.04 11.40 15.48
CA ASP A 386 21.27 10.78 14.99
C ASP A 386 22.51 11.60 15.40
N GLU A 387 22.47 12.93 15.24
CA GLU A 387 23.56 13.82 15.65
C GLU A 387 23.78 13.81 17.17
N ARG A 388 22.70 13.76 17.97
CA ARG A 388 22.80 13.63 19.43
C ARG A 388 23.43 12.30 19.85
N ILE A 389 23.06 11.20 19.18
CA ILE A 389 23.66 9.88 19.41
C ILE A 389 25.13 9.88 19.01
N GLU A 390 25.47 10.53 17.89
CA GLU A 390 26.85 10.63 17.41
C GLU A 390 27.74 11.42 18.38
N GLN A 391 27.23 12.53 18.92
CA GLN A 391 27.92 13.31 19.96
C GLN A 391 28.18 12.48 21.24
N LEU A 392 27.18 11.73 21.71
CA LEU A 392 27.33 10.85 22.88
C LEU A 392 28.33 9.71 22.62
N ASN A 393 28.31 9.13 21.42
CA ASN A 393 29.26 8.10 21.02
C ASN A 393 30.68 8.63 20.87
N ALA A 394 30.85 9.84 20.33
CA ALA A 394 32.14 10.53 20.26
C ALA A 394 32.69 10.82 21.66
N GLN A 395 31.84 11.30 22.58
CA GLN A 395 32.23 11.53 23.97
C GLN A 395 32.65 10.24 24.67
N ARG A 396 31.91 9.14 24.48
CA ARG A 396 32.27 7.80 25.01
C ARG A 396 33.58 7.29 24.44
N ARG A 397 33.82 7.44 23.13
CA ARG A 397 35.10 7.07 22.50
C ARG A 397 36.26 7.88 23.10
N ARG A 398 36.05 9.19 23.30
CA ARG A 398 37.06 10.07 23.90
C ARG A 398 37.37 9.70 25.35
N GLN A 399 36.36 9.36 26.15
CA GLN A 399 36.55 8.84 27.52
C GLN A 399 37.33 7.52 27.53
N LYS A 400 36.95 6.54 26.69
CA LYS A 400 37.68 5.26 26.61
C LYS A 400 39.14 5.44 26.17
N GLN A 401 39.41 6.35 25.24
CA GLN A 401 40.77 6.68 24.82
C GLN A 401 41.57 7.33 25.96
N LEU A 402 40.95 8.22 26.74
CA LEU A 402 41.57 8.84 27.92
C LEU A 402 41.86 7.81 29.01
N GLU A 403 40.93 6.88 29.27
CA GLU A 403 41.12 5.77 30.22
C GLU A 403 42.25 4.85 29.76
N HIS A 404 42.25 4.45 28.49
CA HIS A 404 43.30 3.62 27.93
C HIS A 404 44.67 4.32 27.98
N ARG A 405 44.71 5.62 27.65
CA ARG A 405 45.94 6.43 27.75
C ARG A 405 46.44 6.51 29.20
N ARG A 406 45.55 6.73 30.17
CA ARG A 406 45.91 6.76 31.61
C ARG A 406 46.45 5.41 32.06
N GLU A 407 45.85 4.31 31.64
CA GLU A 407 46.31 2.97 32.00
C GLU A 407 47.67 2.66 31.36
N VAL A 408 47.89 3.06 30.10
CA VAL A 408 49.20 2.95 29.44
C VAL A 408 50.26 3.80 30.15
N GLU A 409 49.95 5.05 30.50
CA GLU A 409 50.86 5.91 31.28
C GLU A 409 51.19 5.30 32.65
N ARG A 410 50.20 4.70 33.33
CA ARG A 410 50.40 3.96 34.58
C ARG A 410 51.32 2.74 34.40
N LEU A 411 51.10 1.94 33.34
CA LEU A 411 51.94 0.78 33.04
C LEU A 411 53.37 1.18 32.69
N VAL A 412 53.56 2.28 31.96
CA VAL A 412 54.88 2.84 31.66
C VAL A 412 55.56 3.35 32.92
N ALA A 413 54.86 4.05 33.80
CA ALA A 413 55.38 4.52 35.09
C ALA A 413 55.79 3.34 35.99
N LEU A 414 54.95 2.31 36.10
CA LEU A 414 55.27 1.09 36.85
C LEU A 414 56.49 0.38 36.28
N ARG A 415 56.60 0.27 34.95
CA ARG A 415 57.78 -0.30 34.29
C ARG A 415 59.04 0.51 34.57
N ARG A 416 58.93 1.83 34.65
CA ARG A 416 60.04 2.74 34.98
C ARG A 416 60.48 2.55 36.43
N GLU A 417 59.55 2.50 37.39
CA GLU A 417 59.84 2.20 38.80
C GLU A 417 60.50 0.83 38.98
N LEU A 418 60.00 -0.19 38.28
CA LEU A 418 60.59 -1.53 38.33
C LEU A 418 62.01 -1.54 37.76
N TYR A 419 62.25 -0.80 36.68
CA TYR A 419 63.58 -0.66 36.09
C TYR A 419 64.53 0.11 37.03
N GLU A 420 64.08 1.22 37.62
CA GLU A 420 64.88 2.01 38.58
C GLU A 420 65.22 1.18 39.83
N ARG A 421 64.26 0.39 40.35
CA ARG A 421 64.52 -0.55 41.44
C ARG A 421 65.53 -1.64 41.05
N ALA A 422 65.43 -2.18 39.84
CA ALA A 422 66.36 -3.19 39.36
C ALA A 422 67.78 -2.62 39.22
N VAL A 423 67.91 -1.41 38.66
CA VAL A 423 69.21 -0.71 38.54
C VAL A 423 69.78 -0.38 39.91
N ALA A 424 68.97 0.11 40.86
CA ALA A 424 69.43 0.39 42.21
C ALA A 424 69.95 -0.86 42.93
N LEU A 425 69.25 -1.99 42.78
CA LEU A 425 69.69 -3.27 43.32
C LEU A 425 71.01 -3.73 42.68
N GLU A 426 71.14 -3.56 41.36
CA GLU A 426 72.36 -3.92 40.63
C GLU A 426 73.55 -3.03 41.02
N GLU A 427 73.33 -1.74 41.31
CA GLU A 427 74.36 -0.85 41.85
C GLU A 427 74.75 -1.20 43.29
N GLU A 428 73.80 -1.56 44.15
CA GLU A 428 74.07 -2.05 45.50
C GLU A 428 74.90 -3.34 45.48
N ASP A 429 74.56 -4.28 44.59
CA ASP A 429 75.29 -5.53 44.41
C ASP A 429 76.71 -5.27 43.89
N ARG A 430 76.87 -4.39 42.89
CA ARG A 430 78.20 -3.97 42.38
C ARG A 430 79.03 -3.27 43.44
N ALA A 431 78.42 -2.40 44.25
CA ALA A 431 79.11 -1.72 45.35
C ALA A 431 79.54 -2.72 46.43
N ALA A 432 78.71 -3.73 46.73
CA ALA A 432 79.04 -4.80 47.66
C ALA A 432 80.16 -5.70 47.13
N GLU A 433 80.18 -6.02 45.83
CA GLU A 433 81.29 -6.74 45.19
C GLU A 433 82.58 -5.92 45.21
N GLN A 434 82.53 -4.63 44.84
CA GLN A 434 83.70 -3.75 44.91
C GLN A 434 84.25 -3.62 46.33
N ALA A 435 83.38 -3.53 47.35
CA ALA A 435 83.80 -3.49 48.75
C ALA A 435 84.42 -4.82 49.19
N ARG A 436 83.89 -5.96 48.73
CA ARG A 436 84.47 -7.29 48.99
C ARG A 436 85.82 -7.45 48.32
N ASP A 437 85.97 -7.00 47.08
CA ASP A 437 87.22 -7.11 46.33
C ASP A 437 88.27 -6.12 46.83
N ALA A 438 87.89 -4.91 47.24
CA ALA A 438 88.77 -3.98 47.94
C ALA A 438 89.27 -4.58 49.28
N ARG A 439 88.38 -5.25 50.04
CA ARG A 439 88.79 -5.99 51.25
C ARG A 439 89.78 -7.10 50.95
N LYS A 440 89.55 -7.89 49.90
CA LYS A 440 90.48 -8.96 49.47
C LYS A 440 91.82 -8.36 49.03
N GLN A 441 91.82 -7.29 48.26
CA GLN A 441 93.04 -6.61 47.82
C GLN A 441 93.84 -6.04 48.99
N ALA A 442 93.17 -5.44 49.98
CA ALA A 442 93.81 -4.99 51.21
C ALA A 442 94.46 -6.15 51.97
N LEU A 443 93.76 -7.28 52.11
CA LEU A 443 94.29 -8.49 52.75
C LEU A 443 95.49 -9.06 51.99
N ILE A 444 95.44 -9.06 50.64
CA ILE A 444 96.53 -9.50 49.77
C ILE A 444 97.74 -8.57 49.91
N GLU A 445 97.54 -7.26 49.95
CA GLU A 445 98.62 -6.28 50.15
C GLU A 445 99.24 -6.36 51.55
N GLU A 446 98.44 -6.58 52.59
CA GLU A 446 98.94 -6.84 53.95
C GLU A 446 99.81 -8.10 53.99
N GLU A 447 99.33 -9.21 53.39
CA GLU A 447 100.09 -10.46 53.37
C GLU A 447 101.29 -10.39 52.43
N ARG A 448 101.20 -9.64 51.34
CA ARG A 448 102.32 -9.34 50.44
C ARG A 448 103.42 -8.57 51.17
N ARG A 449 103.06 -7.52 51.91
CA ARG A 449 104.01 -6.76 52.75
C ARG A 449 104.62 -7.64 53.84
N ARG A 450 103.83 -8.54 54.44
CA ARG A 450 104.33 -9.53 55.41
C ARG A 450 105.36 -10.47 54.79
N LEU A 451 105.06 -11.06 53.63
CA LEU A 451 105.99 -11.93 52.89
C LEU A 451 107.27 -11.20 52.48
N LEU A 452 107.17 -9.94 52.07
CA LEU A 452 108.33 -9.10 51.74
C LEU A 452 109.21 -8.82 52.98
N ARG A 453 108.61 -8.61 54.17
CA ARG A 453 109.37 -8.48 55.43
C ARG A 453 110.05 -9.78 55.83
N GLU A 454 109.34 -10.90 55.75
CA GLU A 454 109.90 -12.22 56.07
C GLU A 454 111.04 -12.59 55.11
N ALA A 455 110.92 -12.23 53.83
CA ALA A 455 111.96 -12.45 52.80
C ALA A 455 113.05 -11.36 52.76
N ALA A 456 113.04 -10.36 53.66
CA ALA A 456 113.96 -9.22 53.60
C ALA A 456 115.45 -9.61 53.74
N HIS A 457 115.74 -10.73 54.39
CA HIS A 457 117.10 -11.30 54.50
C HIS A 457 117.66 -11.83 53.16
N LEU A 458 116.83 -11.98 52.13
CA LEU A 458 117.19 -12.48 50.78
C LEU A 458 117.23 -11.35 49.73
N LYS A 459 117.34 -10.10 50.16
CA LYS A 459 117.26 -8.90 49.31
C LYS A 459 118.15 -8.95 48.06
N ASP A 460 119.35 -9.52 48.16
CA ASP A 460 120.32 -9.59 47.06
C ASP A 460 119.97 -10.65 45.99
N PHE A 461 119.00 -11.54 46.26
CA PHE A 461 118.60 -12.65 45.38
C PHE A 461 117.18 -12.51 44.81
N PHE A 462 116.54 -11.34 44.93
CA PHE A 462 115.19 -11.16 44.39
C PHE A 462 115.16 -11.17 42.85
N PRO A 463 114.28 -11.96 42.22
CA PRO A 463 114.07 -11.91 40.79
C PRO A 463 113.44 -10.57 40.36
N LYS A 464 113.67 -10.18 39.10
CA LYS A 464 113.17 -8.92 38.54
C LYS A 464 111.63 -8.92 38.57
N GLY A 465 111.03 -7.93 39.23
CA GLY A 465 109.57 -7.73 39.31
C GLY A 465 108.91 -8.03 40.66
N VAL A 466 109.67 -8.43 41.68
CA VAL A 466 109.14 -8.71 43.04
C VAL A 466 108.72 -7.42 43.78
N LEU A 467 109.46 -6.32 43.58
CA LEU A 467 109.13 -5.01 44.13
C LEU A 467 108.31 -4.24 43.08
N GLN A 468 107.04 -3.95 43.38
CA GLN A 468 106.14 -3.28 42.44
C GLN A 468 106.09 -1.77 42.69
N GLN A 469 106.19 -1.34 43.95
CA GLN A 469 106.15 0.06 44.36
C GLN A 469 107.47 0.49 45.00
N LEU A 470 107.77 1.80 44.92
CA LEU A 470 108.94 2.40 45.61
C LEU A 470 108.89 2.20 47.13
N GLU A 471 107.68 2.10 47.68
CA GLU A 471 107.40 1.82 49.10
C GLU A 471 107.85 0.40 49.51
N ASP A 472 107.78 -0.58 48.61
CA ASP A 472 108.22 -1.95 48.87
C ASP A 472 109.75 -2.03 49.06
N LEU A 473 110.50 -1.19 48.32
CA LEU A 473 111.95 -1.11 48.41
C LEU A 473 112.39 -0.57 49.78
N GLN A 474 111.64 0.41 50.31
CA GLN A 474 111.84 0.99 51.64
C GLN A 474 111.49 -0.03 52.74
N LEU A 475 110.35 -0.72 52.61
CA LEU A 475 109.90 -1.75 53.55
C LEU A 475 110.92 -2.90 53.69
N VAL A 476 111.50 -3.36 52.58
CA VAL A 476 112.53 -4.42 52.56
C VAL A 476 113.86 -3.90 53.10
N SER A 477 114.25 -2.64 52.84
CA SER A 477 115.47 -2.08 53.41
C SER A 477 115.39 -1.89 54.92
N ASP A 478 114.24 -1.46 55.44
CA ASP A 478 114.03 -1.22 56.87
C ASP A 478 113.97 -2.54 57.65
N ALA A 479 113.25 -3.55 57.10
CA ALA A 479 113.20 -4.89 57.66
C ALA A 479 114.56 -5.61 57.64
N ALA A 480 115.37 -5.43 56.59
CA ALA A 480 116.74 -5.98 56.53
C ALA A 480 117.72 -5.27 57.48
N ALA A 481 117.46 -4.00 57.82
CA ALA A 481 118.27 -3.20 58.74
C ALA A 481 117.88 -3.36 60.23
N GLY A 482 116.85 -4.16 60.54
CA GLY A 482 116.42 -4.47 61.91
C GLY A 482 115.75 -3.30 62.64
N LYS A 483 115.24 -2.30 61.92
CA LYS A 483 114.42 -1.21 62.47
C LYS A 483 112.96 -1.51 62.12
N ALA A 484 112.17 -1.74 63.17
CA ALA A 484 110.78 -2.18 63.08
C ALA A 484 109.90 -1.26 62.23
#